data_AF-G7UUG8-F1
#
_entry.id   AF-G7UUG8-F1
#
_cell.length_a   1.000
_cell.length_b   1.000
_cell.length_c   1.000
_cell.angle_alpha   90.00
_cell.angle_beta   90.00
_cell.angle_gamma   90.00
#
_symmetry.space_group_name_H-M   'P 1'
#
loop_
_entity.id
_entity.type
_entity.pdbx_description
1 polymer ?
#
loop_
_entity_poly.entity_id
_entity_poly.type
_entity_poly.pdbx_seq_one_letter_code
_entity_poly.pdbx_strand_id
1 'polypeptide(L)'
;MKSFGTWVAGVCLASALIGGNAVAQEKQTLDTQREKVSYAIGMDIGRSFAPVADYIDPASLQTALQGALKGEQPTLSEADAQATDAALRANLAAKAGQTPPGQPPGSQPPVVNKQDVGALIGGYMIGPKLAPLKDEVDLPVVMQAVRTMFAKGNTLLTEDQARQAVQSYASERQAGQAQRNRDEGAAFLSRNKTAKGVVTTPSGLQYMVLRAGSGERPTAASTVRVNYEGKLLDGTVFDSSYQRGEPATFPLANVVPGWTEGLQLMPVGSKYRFWIPASLAYGQAGTPGGPIGPDATLTFDVELIGIVK
;
A
#
# COMPACT_ATOMS: atom_id res chain seq x y z
N MET A 1 -22.35 74.81 -10.98
CA MET A 1 -23.27 73.75 -10.50
C MET A 1 -22.48 72.90 -9.53
N LYS A 2 -22.67 73.11 -8.21
CA LYS A 2 -23.22 72.14 -7.21
C LYS A 2 -22.45 70.79 -7.24
N SER A 3 -21.80 70.24 -6.20
CA SER A 3 -21.97 70.23 -4.73
C SER A 3 -20.70 69.55 -4.15
N PHE A 4 -19.98 70.10 -3.17
CA PHE A 4 -20.06 69.83 -1.72
C PHE A 4 -20.05 68.34 -1.28
N GLY A 5 -19.10 68.00 -0.40
CA GLY A 5 -19.05 66.73 0.35
C GLY A 5 -17.78 66.56 1.19
N THR A 6 -17.77 67.17 2.39
CA THR A 6 -16.75 67.10 3.45
C THR A 6 -16.72 65.76 4.22
N TRP A 7 -15.52 65.38 4.65
CA TRP A 7 -15.05 64.47 5.71
C TRP A 7 -16.05 63.88 6.74
N VAL A 8 -15.90 62.58 7.02
CA VAL A 8 -16.05 61.99 8.37
C VAL A 8 -14.98 60.91 8.59
N ALA A 9 -14.18 61.08 9.65
CA ALA A 9 -13.30 60.06 10.21
C ALA A 9 -14.12 59.05 11.04
N GLY A 10 -13.80 57.76 10.92
CA GLY A 10 -14.47 56.67 11.64
C GLY A 10 -13.51 55.56 12.06
N VAL A 11 -12.97 55.74 13.26
CA VAL A 11 -12.38 54.82 14.23
C VAL A 11 -12.56 53.30 14.01
N CYS A 12 -11.42 52.59 14.14
CA CYS A 12 -11.15 51.26 14.69
C CYS A 12 -12.24 50.17 14.68
N LEU A 13 -11.87 48.98 14.18
CA LEU A 13 -11.78 47.80 15.06
C LEU A 13 -10.80 46.80 14.48
N ALA A 14 -9.76 46.50 15.26
CA ALA A 14 -8.86 45.38 15.03
C ALA A 14 -9.66 44.09 15.14
N SER A 15 -9.85 43.38 14.03
CA SER A 15 -10.28 41.99 14.07
C SER A 15 -9.08 41.16 14.52
N ALA A 16 -9.10 40.79 15.79
CA ALA A 16 -8.18 39.86 16.40
C ALA A 16 -8.00 38.63 15.51
N LEU A 17 -6.76 38.35 15.11
CA LEU A 17 -6.33 37.02 14.71
C LEU A 17 -6.50 36.11 15.92
N ILE A 18 -7.69 35.57 16.11
CA ILE A 18 -7.86 34.37 16.93
C ILE A 18 -7.23 33.26 16.11
N GLY A 19 -5.98 32.93 16.46
CA GLY A 19 -5.31 31.69 16.09
C GLY A 19 -6.04 30.51 16.73
N GLY A 20 -7.26 30.24 16.27
CA GLY A 20 -7.88 28.94 16.40
C GLY A 20 -7.40 28.14 15.20
N ASN A 21 -6.86 26.94 15.43
CA ASN A 21 -6.74 25.95 14.37
C ASN A 21 -8.08 25.86 13.67
N ALA A 22 -8.19 26.40 12.45
CA ALA A 22 -9.40 26.34 11.68
C ALA A 22 -9.72 24.85 11.47
N VAL A 23 -10.71 24.34 12.20
CA VAL A 23 -11.30 23.05 11.90
C VAL A 23 -11.84 23.21 10.48
N ALA A 24 -11.27 22.47 9.52
CA ALA A 24 -11.73 22.49 8.15
C ALA A 24 -13.26 22.29 8.16
N GLN A 25 -13.97 23.21 7.52
CA GLN A 25 -15.44 23.20 7.54
C GLN A 25 -15.94 21.88 6.96
N GLU A 26 -16.83 21.21 7.67
CA GLU A 26 -17.39 19.94 7.23
C GLU A 26 -18.07 20.12 5.87
N LYS A 27 -17.75 19.21 4.94
CA LYS A 27 -18.35 19.24 3.61
C LYS A 27 -19.83 18.85 3.68
N GLN A 28 -20.64 19.50 2.86
CA GLN A 28 -22.04 19.12 2.64
C GLN A 28 -22.21 18.18 1.45
N THR A 29 -21.27 18.22 0.49
CA THR A 29 -21.23 17.35 -0.70
C THR A 29 -19.82 16.85 -0.95
N LEU A 30 -19.70 15.72 -1.66
CA LEU A 30 -18.43 15.11 -2.07
C LEU A 30 -18.33 15.17 -3.59
N ASP A 31 -17.59 16.15 -4.08
CA ASP A 31 -17.63 16.56 -5.49
C ASP A 31 -16.57 15.82 -6.32
N THR A 32 -15.47 15.40 -5.68
CA THR A 32 -14.35 14.72 -6.35
C THR A 32 -14.29 13.24 -5.99
N GLN A 33 -13.66 12.44 -6.85
CA GLN A 33 -13.40 11.02 -6.57
C GLN A 33 -12.51 10.86 -5.33
N ARG A 34 -11.49 11.72 -5.16
CA ARG A 34 -10.64 11.79 -3.98
C ARG A 34 -11.46 11.96 -2.70
N GLU A 35 -12.43 12.87 -2.70
CA GLU A 35 -13.31 13.10 -1.56
C GLU A 35 -14.21 11.91 -1.25
N LYS A 36 -14.82 11.31 -2.28
CA LYS A 36 -15.67 10.11 -2.12
C LYS A 36 -14.89 8.94 -1.54
N VAL A 37 -13.68 8.69 -2.04
CA VAL A 37 -12.78 7.64 -1.53
C VAL A 37 -12.36 7.94 -0.10
N SER A 38 -11.98 9.18 0.19
CA SER A 38 -11.59 9.61 1.55
C SER A 38 -12.73 9.41 2.55
N TYR A 39 -13.94 9.82 2.17
CA TYR A 39 -15.11 9.66 3.02
C TYR A 39 -15.48 8.18 3.21
N ALA A 40 -15.40 7.36 2.16
CA ALA A 40 -15.64 5.92 2.23
C ALA A 40 -14.63 5.21 3.16
N ILE A 41 -13.34 5.57 3.10
CA ILE A 41 -12.31 5.08 4.02
C ILE A 41 -12.67 5.47 5.46
N GLY A 42 -13.08 6.71 5.70
CA GLY A 42 -13.49 7.16 7.03
C GLY A 42 -14.75 6.45 7.55
N MET A 43 -15.70 6.11 6.68
CA MET A 43 -16.85 5.26 7.04
C MET A 43 -16.41 3.87 7.47
N ASP A 44 -15.46 3.26 6.76
CA ASP A 44 -14.92 1.93 7.09
C ASP A 44 -14.16 1.92 8.43
N ILE A 45 -13.35 2.95 8.69
CA ILE A 45 -12.71 3.17 9.99
C ILE A 45 -13.79 3.32 11.07
N GLY A 46 -14.76 4.21 10.85
CA GLY A 46 -15.85 4.47 11.79
C GLY A 46 -16.63 3.20 12.15
N ARG A 47 -16.90 2.33 11.16
CA ARG A 47 -17.54 1.03 11.37
C ARG A 47 -16.66 0.06 12.15
N SER A 48 -15.39 -0.06 11.75
CA SER A 48 -14.44 -0.99 12.35
C SER A 48 -14.22 -0.71 13.84
N PHE A 49 -14.27 0.55 14.25
CA PHE A 49 -14.05 0.98 15.63
C PHE A 49 -15.32 1.39 16.38
N ALA A 50 -16.50 1.17 15.80
CA ALA A 50 -17.77 1.46 16.46
C ALA A 50 -17.93 0.82 17.85
N PRO A 51 -17.49 -0.44 18.10
CA PRO A 51 -17.61 -1.05 19.44
C PRO A 51 -16.83 -0.33 20.54
N VAL A 52 -15.80 0.42 20.16
CA VAL A 52 -14.89 1.13 21.07
C VAL A 52 -14.97 2.65 20.92
N ALA A 53 -15.94 3.18 20.15
CA ALA A 53 -16.06 4.60 19.85
C ALA A 53 -16.08 5.48 21.12
N ASP A 54 -16.74 5.02 22.19
CA ASP A 54 -16.81 5.73 23.47
C ASP A 54 -15.43 5.91 24.14
N TYR A 55 -14.44 5.10 23.78
CA TYR A 55 -13.08 5.12 24.30
C TYR A 55 -12.09 5.85 23.40
N ILE A 56 -12.51 6.45 22.28
CA ILE A 56 -11.61 7.09 21.32
C ILE A 56 -11.67 8.61 21.51
N ASP A 57 -10.51 9.26 21.61
CA ASP A 57 -10.40 10.70 21.41
C ASP A 57 -10.17 11.01 19.91
N PRO A 58 -11.13 11.64 19.20
CA PRO A 58 -11.01 11.87 17.76
C PRO A 58 -9.87 12.83 17.37
N ALA A 59 -9.47 13.73 18.28
CA ALA A 59 -8.37 14.67 18.03
C ALA A 59 -7.01 13.95 18.07
N SER A 60 -6.80 13.07 19.05
CA SER A 60 -5.64 12.18 19.13
C SER A 60 -5.58 11.25 17.91
N LEU A 61 -6.71 10.64 17.53
CA LEU A 61 -6.80 9.82 16.31
C LEU A 61 -6.37 10.58 15.06
N GLN A 62 -6.91 11.79 14.85
CA GLN A 62 -6.52 12.63 13.72
C GLN A 62 -5.02 12.96 13.74
N THR A 63 -4.49 13.31 14.91
CA THR A 63 -3.07 13.69 15.08
C THR A 63 -2.16 12.51 14.73
N ALA A 64 -2.46 11.31 15.24
CA ALA A 64 -1.68 10.12 14.97
C ALA A 64 -1.77 9.68 13.50
N LEU A 65 -2.95 9.79 12.87
CA LEU A 65 -3.07 9.58 11.43
C LEU A 65 -2.25 10.58 10.63
N GLN A 66 -2.29 11.86 11.00
CA GLN A 66 -1.52 12.91 10.34
C GLN A 66 -0.01 12.65 10.43
N GLY A 67 0.49 12.26 11.61
CA GLY A 67 1.89 11.88 11.79
C GLY A 67 2.28 10.70 10.91
N ALA A 68 1.47 9.64 10.90
CA ALA A 68 1.71 8.47 10.05
C ALA A 68 1.73 8.82 8.55
N LEU A 69 0.84 9.69 8.07
CA LEU A 69 0.85 10.16 6.67
C LEU A 69 2.10 10.97 6.31
N LYS A 70 2.75 11.59 7.30
CA LYS A 70 4.04 12.28 7.13
C LYS A 70 5.25 11.33 7.26
N GLY A 71 5.03 10.05 7.57
CA GLY A 71 6.09 9.09 7.86
C GLY A 71 6.73 9.27 9.23
N GLU A 72 6.06 9.98 10.15
CA GLU A 72 6.50 10.13 11.54
C GLU A 72 6.25 8.83 12.31
N GLN A 73 7.12 8.52 13.27
CA GLN A 73 6.92 7.39 14.18
C GLN A 73 5.72 7.65 15.12
N PRO A 74 5.02 6.59 15.59
CA PRO A 74 3.96 6.74 16.58
C PRO A 74 4.45 7.48 17.83
N THR A 75 3.62 8.41 18.33
CA THR A 75 3.93 9.17 19.55
C THR A 75 3.67 8.37 20.82
N LEU A 76 2.74 7.40 20.77
CA LEU A 76 2.48 6.45 21.84
C LEU A 76 3.60 5.40 21.82
N SER A 77 4.23 5.11 22.96
CA SER A 77 5.28 4.09 23.02
C SER A 77 4.70 2.69 22.77
N GLU A 78 5.51 1.72 22.35
CA GLU A 78 5.05 0.34 22.15
C GLU A 78 4.51 -0.29 23.45
N ALA A 79 5.14 0.01 24.59
CA ALA A 79 4.69 -0.47 25.89
C ALA A 79 3.32 0.12 26.26
N ASP A 80 3.12 1.42 26.03
CA ASP A 80 1.84 2.08 26.30
C ASP A 80 0.75 1.64 25.31
N ALA A 81 1.12 1.37 24.05
CA ALA A 81 0.23 0.80 23.05
C ALA A 81 -0.28 -0.58 23.47
N GLN A 82 0.61 -1.46 23.96
CA GLN A 82 0.23 -2.77 24.47
C GLN A 82 -0.64 -2.68 25.74
N ALA A 83 -0.30 -1.78 26.66
CA ALA A 83 -1.10 -1.55 27.86
C ALA A 83 -2.50 -1.03 27.53
N THR A 84 -2.59 -0.11 26.56
CA THR A 84 -3.85 0.47 26.08
C THR A 84 -4.73 -0.58 25.41
N ASP A 85 -4.17 -1.43 24.55
CA ASP A 85 -4.90 -2.56 23.95
C ASP A 85 -5.43 -3.52 25.01
N ALA A 86 -4.58 -3.91 25.97
CA ALA A 86 -4.97 -4.81 27.05
C ALA A 86 -6.11 -4.22 27.89
N ALA A 87 -6.04 -2.92 28.21
CA ALA A 87 -7.08 -2.23 28.94
C ALA A 87 -8.39 -2.18 28.15
N LEU A 88 -8.33 -1.91 26.84
CA LEU A 88 -9.51 -1.87 25.97
C LEU A 88 -10.18 -3.25 25.89
N ARG A 89 -9.41 -4.32 25.70
CA ARG A 89 -9.92 -5.70 25.68
C ARG A 89 -10.57 -6.10 27.00
N ALA A 90 -9.98 -5.72 28.13
CA ALA A 90 -10.55 -5.96 29.45
C ALA A 90 -11.90 -5.24 29.63
N ASN A 91 -12.01 -3.99 29.18
CA ASN A 91 -13.25 -3.23 29.23
C ASN A 91 -14.33 -3.79 28.31
N LEU A 92 -13.96 -4.28 27.12
CA LEU A 92 -14.89 -4.93 26.20
C LEU A 92 -15.41 -6.27 26.76
N ALA A 93 -14.52 -7.08 27.34
CA ALA A 93 -14.90 -8.32 28.03
C ALA A 93 -15.87 -8.04 29.19
N ALA A 94 -15.55 -7.06 30.04
CA ALA A 94 -16.42 -6.66 31.15
C ALA A 94 -17.80 -6.17 30.65
N LYS A 95 -17.84 -5.36 29.59
CA LYS A 95 -19.09 -4.89 28.96
C LYS A 95 -19.92 -6.04 28.37
N ALA A 96 -19.27 -7.13 27.97
CA ALA A 96 -19.91 -8.36 27.50
C ALA A 96 -20.27 -9.35 28.63
N GLY A 97 -20.06 -8.98 29.90
CA GLY A 97 -20.29 -9.86 31.05
C GLY A 97 -19.26 -11.00 31.21
N GLN A 98 -18.12 -10.90 30.51
CA GLN A 98 -17.02 -11.86 30.56
C GLN A 98 -15.95 -11.40 31.54
N THR A 99 -15.27 -12.35 32.17
CA THR A 99 -14.10 -12.04 33.01
C THR A 99 -12.95 -11.56 32.13
N PRO A 100 -12.35 -10.39 32.41
CA PRO A 100 -11.19 -9.92 31.67
C PRO A 100 -10.03 -10.93 31.70
N PRO A 101 -9.28 -11.09 30.58
CA PRO A 101 -8.15 -12.01 30.53
C PRO A 101 -7.10 -11.69 31.61
N GLY A 102 -6.75 -12.70 32.41
CA GLY A 102 -5.74 -12.55 33.47
C GLY A 102 -6.22 -11.86 34.75
N GLN A 103 -7.52 -11.60 34.90
CA GLN A 103 -8.10 -11.02 36.13
C GLN A 103 -9.09 -11.97 36.81
N PRO A 104 -9.23 -11.92 38.15
CA PRO A 104 -10.27 -12.64 38.87
C PRO A 104 -11.70 -12.26 38.42
N PRO A 105 -12.69 -13.18 38.52
CA PRO A 105 -14.10 -12.84 38.31
C PRO A 105 -14.55 -11.70 39.22
N GLY A 106 -15.23 -10.69 38.66
CA GLY A 106 -15.71 -9.52 39.41
C GLY A 106 -14.70 -8.37 39.56
N SER A 107 -13.51 -8.48 38.96
CA SER A 107 -12.54 -7.37 38.91
C SER A 107 -13.10 -6.16 38.16
N GLN A 108 -12.87 -4.95 38.68
CA GLN A 108 -13.16 -3.73 37.91
C GLN A 108 -12.19 -3.63 36.73
N PRO A 109 -12.69 -3.27 35.52
CA PRO A 109 -11.82 -3.14 34.37
C PRO A 109 -10.86 -1.94 34.55
N PRO A 110 -9.64 -2.03 33.98
CA PRO A 110 -8.64 -0.96 34.07
C PRO A 110 -9.15 0.33 33.40
N VAL A 111 -8.68 1.48 33.88
CA VAL A 111 -8.99 2.78 33.27
C VAL A 111 -8.40 2.86 31.86
N VAL A 112 -9.19 3.33 30.90
CA VAL A 112 -8.77 3.51 29.51
C VAL A 112 -8.57 5.00 29.23
N ASN A 113 -7.34 5.37 28.83
CA ASN A 113 -7.05 6.71 28.36
C ASN A 113 -7.48 6.86 26.90
N LYS A 114 -8.45 7.76 26.63
CA LYS A 114 -9.00 7.94 25.29
C LYS A 114 -7.99 8.50 24.28
N GLN A 115 -7.06 9.33 24.75
CA GLN A 115 -5.99 9.86 23.91
C GLN A 115 -5.07 8.73 23.43
N ASP A 116 -4.69 7.83 24.33
CA ASP A 116 -3.85 6.68 24.00
C ASP A 116 -4.57 5.73 23.04
N VAL A 117 -5.88 5.52 23.19
CA VAL A 117 -6.67 4.73 22.23
C VAL A 117 -6.69 5.39 20.85
N GLY A 118 -6.89 6.72 20.78
CA GLY A 118 -6.81 7.45 19.51
C GLY A 118 -5.44 7.32 18.85
N ALA A 119 -4.37 7.44 19.63
CA ALA A 119 -2.99 7.31 19.16
C ALA A 119 -2.65 5.87 18.73
N LEU A 120 -3.14 4.86 19.46
CA LEU A 120 -3.02 3.45 19.11
C LEU A 120 -3.65 3.16 17.75
N ILE A 121 -4.92 3.56 17.57
CA ILE A 121 -5.65 3.31 16.33
C ILE A 121 -5.01 4.06 15.15
N GLY A 122 -4.75 5.37 15.34
CA GLY A 122 -4.20 6.21 14.28
C GLY A 122 -2.76 5.86 13.91
N GLY A 123 -1.91 5.63 14.91
CA GLY A 123 -0.47 5.45 14.71
C GLY A 123 -0.07 4.02 14.35
N TYR A 124 -0.72 3.01 14.94
CA TYR A 124 -0.33 1.60 14.75
C TYR A 124 -1.27 0.82 13.84
N MET A 125 -2.58 1.09 13.88
CA MET A 125 -3.55 0.23 13.19
C MET A 125 -3.91 0.73 11.78
N ILE A 126 -4.15 2.03 11.65
CA ILE A 126 -4.65 2.64 10.41
C ILE A 126 -3.58 3.44 9.68
N GLY A 127 -2.80 4.25 10.40
CA GLY A 127 -1.77 5.11 9.82
C GLY A 127 -0.83 4.42 8.82
N PRO A 128 -0.19 3.30 9.18
CA PRO A 128 0.71 2.58 8.28
C PRO A 128 0.04 2.08 7.00
N LYS A 129 -1.26 1.74 7.06
CA LYS A 129 -2.05 1.31 5.89
C LYS A 129 -2.47 2.48 5.01
N LEU A 130 -2.66 3.66 5.61
CA LEU A 130 -3.06 4.88 4.90
C LEU A 130 -1.87 5.66 4.34
N ALA A 131 -0.67 5.50 4.92
CA ALA A 131 0.53 6.21 4.50
C ALA A 131 0.88 6.07 3.00
N PRO A 132 0.77 4.87 2.36
CA PRO A 132 0.96 4.74 0.92
C PRO A 132 -0.04 5.53 0.07
N LEU A 133 -1.17 5.94 0.66
CA LEU A 133 -2.26 6.66 -0.01
C LEU A 133 -2.28 8.15 0.33
N LYS A 134 -1.26 8.68 1.01
CA LYS A 134 -1.24 10.06 1.56
C LYS A 134 -1.58 11.16 0.56
N ASP A 135 -1.20 10.99 -0.71
CA ASP A 135 -1.43 11.98 -1.78
C ASP A 135 -2.81 11.81 -2.45
N GLU A 136 -3.51 10.73 -2.10
CA GLU A 136 -4.72 10.24 -2.76
C GLU A 136 -5.95 10.33 -1.85
N VAL A 137 -5.73 10.61 -0.56
CA VAL A 137 -6.77 10.82 0.44
C VAL A 137 -6.73 12.24 0.99
N ASP A 138 -7.88 12.73 1.42
CA ASP A 138 -8.07 13.98 2.12
C ASP A 138 -8.38 13.66 3.59
N LEU A 139 -7.37 13.80 4.46
CA LEU A 139 -7.49 13.44 5.88
C LEU A 139 -8.62 14.18 6.60
N PRO A 140 -8.82 15.51 6.40
CA PRO A 140 -10.03 16.18 6.88
C PRO A 140 -11.34 15.47 6.51
N VAL A 141 -11.48 15.01 5.27
CA VAL A 141 -12.69 14.29 4.80
C VAL A 141 -12.79 12.89 5.41
N VAL A 142 -11.67 12.18 5.57
CA VAL A 142 -11.62 10.91 6.32
C VAL A 142 -12.14 11.12 7.74
N MET A 143 -11.62 12.14 8.44
CA MET A 143 -11.99 12.41 9.83
C MET A 143 -13.43 12.90 9.98
N GLN A 144 -13.97 13.63 8.99
CA GLN A 144 -15.39 13.99 8.97
C GLN A 144 -16.27 12.74 8.98
N ALA A 145 -15.98 11.75 8.12
CA ALA A 145 -16.73 10.50 8.08
C ALA A 145 -16.58 9.70 9.39
N VAL A 146 -15.38 9.59 9.96
CA VAL A 146 -15.15 8.92 11.25
C VAL A 146 -16.00 9.55 12.36
N ARG A 147 -15.99 10.88 12.48
CA ARG A 147 -16.80 11.60 13.47
C ARG A 147 -18.29 11.38 13.25
N THR A 148 -18.74 11.45 11.99
CA THR A 148 -20.14 11.20 11.63
C THR A 148 -20.59 9.81 12.08
N MET A 149 -19.77 8.77 11.81
CA MET A 149 -20.07 7.39 12.21
C MET A 149 -20.10 7.21 13.72
N PHE A 150 -19.12 7.75 14.46
CA PHE A 150 -19.10 7.67 15.92
C PHE A 150 -20.27 8.42 16.58
N ALA A 151 -20.69 9.53 16.00
CA ALA A 151 -21.87 10.27 16.42
C ALA A 151 -23.20 9.62 15.97
N LYS A 152 -23.15 8.52 15.20
CA LYS A 152 -24.32 7.88 14.56
C LYS A 152 -25.14 8.87 13.71
N GLY A 153 -24.45 9.83 13.09
CA GLY A 153 -25.05 10.82 12.20
C GLY A 153 -25.35 10.27 10.81
N ASN A 154 -26.04 11.07 10.00
CA ASN A 154 -26.31 10.73 8.61
C ASN A 154 -25.05 10.92 7.76
N THR A 155 -24.62 9.87 7.07
CA THR A 155 -23.43 9.89 6.22
C THR A 155 -23.69 10.56 4.87
N LEU A 156 -22.66 11.17 4.29
CA LEU A 156 -22.72 11.79 2.96
C LEU A 156 -22.76 10.77 1.81
N LEU A 157 -22.36 9.53 2.09
CA LEU A 157 -22.48 8.40 1.18
C LEU A 157 -23.33 7.31 1.83
N THR A 158 -24.11 6.61 1.02
CA THR A 158 -24.65 5.30 1.42
C THR A 158 -23.55 4.25 1.43
N GLU A 159 -23.83 3.11 2.07
CA GLU A 159 -22.91 1.96 2.10
C GLU A 159 -22.52 1.46 0.70
N ASP A 160 -23.48 1.40 -0.22
CA ASP A 160 -23.24 0.98 -1.60
C ASP A 160 -22.41 2.01 -2.36
N GLN A 161 -22.68 3.30 -2.16
CA GLN A 161 -21.87 4.37 -2.76
C GLN A 161 -20.43 4.36 -2.24
N ALA A 162 -20.23 4.15 -0.93
CA ALA A 162 -18.90 4.04 -0.33
C ALA A 162 -18.12 2.84 -0.92
N ARG A 163 -18.77 1.67 -1.03
CA ARG A 163 -18.17 0.48 -1.64
C ARG A 163 -17.81 0.70 -3.11
N GLN A 164 -18.71 1.30 -3.88
CA GLN A 164 -18.48 1.63 -5.28
C GLN A 164 -17.33 2.64 -5.45
N ALA A 165 -17.23 3.65 -4.57
CA ALA A 165 -16.15 4.63 -4.59
C ALA A 165 -14.78 3.95 -4.38
N VAL A 166 -14.66 3.04 -3.41
CA VAL A 166 -13.41 2.30 -3.17
C VAL A 166 -13.09 1.34 -4.31
N GLN A 167 -14.08 0.64 -4.87
CA GLN A 167 -13.87 -0.31 -5.97
C GLN A 167 -13.45 0.38 -7.27
N SER A 168 -14.09 1.49 -7.61
CA SER A 168 -13.73 2.31 -8.79
C SER A 168 -12.31 2.86 -8.65
N TYR A 169 -11.98 3.42 -7.49
CA TYR A 169 -10.62 3.87 -7.20
C TYR A 169 -9.57 2.76 -7.31
N ALA A 170 -9.82 1.59 -6.74
CA ALA A 170 -8.90 0.45 -6.86
C ALA A 170 -8.69 0.04 -8.33
N SER A 171 -9.75 0.06 -9.13
CA SER A 171 -9.70 -0.27 -10.56
C SER A 171 -8.92 0.78 -11.36
N GLU A 172 -9.16 2.07 -11.11
CA GLU A 172 -8.44 3.19 -11.74
C GLU A 172 -6.94 3.17 -11.38
N ARG A 173 -6.63 2.89 -10.13
CA ARG A 173 -5.26 2.72 -9.64
C ARG A 173 -4.54 1.59 -10.35
N GLN A 174 -5.18 0.43 -10.44
CA GLN A 174 -4.62 -0.72 -11.13
C GLN A 174 -4.42 -0.42 -12.62
N ALA A 175 -5.39 0.21 -13.28
CA ALA A 175 -5.27 0.62 -14.69
C ALA A 175 -4.14 1.63 -14.91
N GLY A 176 -4.02 2.63 -14.04
CA GLY A 176 -2.95 3.64 -14.08
C GLY A 176 -1.57 3.05 -13.80
N GLN A 177 -1.47 2.07 -12.90
CA GLN A 177 -0.23 1.32 -12.68
C GLN A 177 0.12 0.43 -13.88
N ALA A 178 -0.87 -0.28 -14.44
CA ALA A 178 -0.67 -1.11 -15.63
C ALA A 178 -0.16 -0.29 -16.82
N GLN A 179 -0.76 0.88 -17.06
CA GLN A 179 -0.32 1.79 -18.12
C GLN A 179 1.13 2.26 -17.90
N ARG A 180 1.47 2.72 -16.69
CA ARG A 180 2.84 3.12 -16.34
C ARG A 180 3.84 1.99 -16.55
N ASN A 181 3.54 0.79 -16.05
CA ASN A 181 4.39 -0.38 -16.20
C ASN A 181 4.58 -0.78 -17.67
N ARG A 182 3.51 -0.72 -18.49
CA ARG A 182 3.61 -0.97 -19.95
C ARG A 182 4.53 0.03 -20.62
N ASP A 183 4.36 1.32 -20.34
CA ASP A 183 5.12 2.38 -20.98
C ASP A 183 6.60 2.34 -20.56
N GLU A 184 6.86 2.19 -19.26
CA GLU A 184 8.21 2.05 -18.72
C GLU A 184 8.90 0.77 -19.23
N GLY A 185 8.19 -0.35 -19.23
CA GLY A 185 8.68 -1.62 -19.74
C GLY A 185 9.02 -1.56 -21.23
N ALA A 186 8.11 -1.04 -22.06
CA ALA A 186 8.34 -0.86 -23.49
C ALA A 186 9.52 0.07 -23.77
N ALA A 187 9.59 1.21 -23.07
CA ALA A 187 10.69 2.16 -23.20
C ALA A 187 12.02 1.55 -22.76
N PHE A 188 12.04 0.82 -21.65
CA PHE A 188 13.21 0.10 -21.16
C PHE A 188 13.69 -0.93 -22.19
N LEU A 189 12.83 -1.84 -22.62
CA LEU A 189 13.17 -2.91 -23.56
C LEU A 189 13.62 -2.36 -24.92
N SER A 190 13.02 -1.26 -25.40
CA SER A 190 13.45 -0.59 -26.63
C SER A 190 14.86 -0.02 -26.57
N ARG A 191 15.28 0.49 -25.40
CA ARG A 191 16.67 0.93 -25.18
C ARG A 191 17.60 -0.26 -24.96
N ASN A 192 17.19 -1.21 -24.13
CA ASN A 192 18.02 -2.33 -23.68
C ASN A 192 18.44 -3.24 -24.84
N LYS A 193 17.59 -3.45 -25.86
CA LYS A 193 17.94 -4.25 -27.04
C LYS A 193 19.14 -3.71 -27.84
N THR A 194 19.51 -2.45 -27.64
CA THR A 194 20.65 -1.80 -28.31
C THR A 194 21.93 -1.87 -27.48
N ALA A 195 21.85 -2.31 -26.22
CA ALA A 195 23.00 -2.41 -25.35
C ALA A 195 23.93 -3.55 -25.79
N LYS A 196 25.23 -3.34 -25.65
CA LYS A 196 26.25 -4.32 -26.04
C LYS A 196 26.05 -5.64 -25.28
N GLY A 197 25.99 -6.75 -25.99
CA GLY A 197 25.85 -8.09 -25.42
C GLY A 197 24.40 -8.51 -25.14
N VAL A 198 23.42 -7.61 -25.35
CA VAL A 198 22.00 -7.96 -25.28
C VAL A 198 21.57 -8.61 -26.60
N VAL A 199 20.87 -9.73 -26.48
CA VAL A 199 20.24 -10.44 -27.59
C VAL A 199 18.73 -10.43 -27.36
N THR A 200 17.96 -10.20 -28.42
CA THR A 200 16.49 -10.26 -28.40
C THR A 200 16.02 -11.47 -29.21
N THR A 201 15.16 -12.30 -28.63
CA THR A 201 14.55 -13.44 -29.31
C THR A 201 13.28 -13.02 -30.07
N PRO A 202 12.74 -13.86 -30.96
CA PRO A 202 11.50 -13.55 -31.68
C PRO A 202 10.27 -13.32 -30.79
N SER A 203 10.24 -13.90 -29.58
CA SER A 203 9.14 -13.69 -28.62
C SER A 203 9.22 -12.34 -27.90
N GLY A 204 10.34 -11.64 -28.04
CA GLY A 204 10.63 -10.38 -27.36
C GLY A 204 11.39 -10.54 -26.04
N LEU A 205 11.72 -11.77 -25.62
CA LEU A 205 12.66 -12.00 -24.52
C LEU A 205 14.00 -11.35 -24.84
N GLN A 206 14.56 -10.60 -23.90
CA GLN A 206 15.93 -10.09 -24.01
C GLN A 206 16.81 -10.78 -22.98
N TYR A 207 18.05 -11.08 -23.38
CA TYR A 207 19.01 -11.67 -22.46
C TYR A 207 20.44 -11.21 -22.74
N MET A 208 21.30 -11.38 -21.74
CA MET A 208 22.73 -11.17 -21.85
C MET A 208 23.47 -12.29 -21.12
N VAL A 209 24.51 -12.81 -21.77
CA VAL A 209 25.38 -13.81 -21.16
C VAL A 209 26.35 -13.12 -20.19
N LEU A 210 26.20 -13.37 -18.90
CA LEU A 210 27.11 -12.84 -17.87
C LEU A 210 28.32 -13.77 -17.67
N ARG A 211 28.09 -15.09 -17.74
CA ARG A 211 29.12 -16.11 -17.69
C ARG A 211 28.71 -17.28 -18.58
N ALA A 212 29.58 -17.67 -19.49
CA ALA A 212 29.36 -18.86 -20.32
C ALA A 212 29.49 -20.14 -19.49
N GLY A 213 28.65 -21.12 -19.80
CA GLY A 213 28.76 -22.50 -19.33
C GLY A 213 29.05 -23.41 -20.51
N SER A 214 29.32 -24.68 -20.23
CA SER A 214 29.70 -25.67 -21.25
C SER A 214 28.93 -26.99 -21.13
N GLY A 215 28.00 -27.10 -20.18
CA GLY A 215 27.19 -28.31 -20.03
C GLY A 215 26.01 -28.39 -21.00
N GLU A 216 25.22 -29.45 -20.87
CA GLU A 216 24.02 -29.66 -21.67
C GLU A 216 23.01 -28.53 -21.49
N ARG A 217 22.16 -28.30 -22.50
CA ARG A 217 21.03 -27.36 -22.40
C ARG A 217 19.78 -28.12 -21.98
N PRO A 218 18.95 -27.57 -21.07
CA PRO A 218 17.68 -28.18 -20.73
C PRO A 218 16.72 -28.12 -21.91
N THR A 219 15.73 -29.00 -21.89
CA THR A 219 14.56 -28.96 -22.79
C THR A 219 13.36 -28.41 -22.02
N ALA A 220 12.28 -28.03 -22.69
CA ALA A 220 11.05 -27.58 -22.02
C ALA A 220 10.46 -28.59 -21.01
N ALA A 221 10.76 -29.88 -21.15
CA ALA A 221 10.33 -30.93 -20.22
C ALA A 221 11.29 -31.15 -19.03
N SER A 222 12.47 -30.51 -19.05
CA SER A 222 13.48 -30.68 -18.02
C SER A 222 13.05 -30.06 -16.68
N THR A 223 13.54 -30.66 -15.61
CA THR A 223 13.60 -30.02 -14.29
C THR A 223 15.00 -29.46 -14.10
N VAL A 224 15.12 -28.18 -13.73
CA VAL A 224 16.41 -27.51 -13.58
C VAL A 224 16.66 -27.11 -12.13
N ARG A 225 17.93 -27.10 -11.73
CA ARG A 225 18.39 -26.52 -10.46
C ARG A 225 19.10 -25.20 -10.76
N VAL A 226 18.68 -24.12 -10.12
CA VAL A 226 19.19 -22.76 -10.39
C VAL A 226 19.44 -21.99 -9.10
N ASN A 227 20.40 -21.07 -9.17
CA ASN A 227 20.36 -19.88 -8.33
C ASN A 227 19.77 -18.72 -9.14
N TYR A 228 18.98 -17.87 -8.51
CA TYR A 228 18.40 -16.72 -9.21
C TYR A 228 18.04 -15.57 -8.28
N GLU A 229 17.89 -14.39 -8.89
CA GLU A 229 17.31 -13.20 -8.27
C GLU A 229 16.39 -12.50 -9.27
N GLY A 230 15.12 -12.33 -8.90
CA GLY A 230 14.09 -11.64 -9.66
C GLY A 230 13.84 -10.23 -9.13
N LYS A 231 13.84 -9.25 -10.02
CA LYS A 231 13.63 -7.82 -9.72
C LYS A 231 12.64 -7.16 -10.65
N LEU A 232 11.90 -6.19 -10.12
CA LEU A 232 11.21 -5.19 -10.92
C LEU A 232 12.24 -4.20 -11.53
N LEU A 233 11.81 -3.41 -12.51
CA LEU A 233 12.68 -2.41 -13.17
C LEU A 233 13.17 -1.31 -12.21
N ASP A 234 12.44 -1.05 -11.13
CA ASP A 234 12.83 -0.12 -10.07
C ASP A 234 13.90 -0.69 -9.10
N GLY A 235 14.29 -1.96 -9.28
CA GLY A 235 15.27 -2.66 -8.45
C GLY A 235 14.69 -3.44 -7.28
N THR A 236 13.38 -3.35 -7.03
CA THR A 236 12.69 -4.12 -5.97
C THR A 236 12.86 -5.62 -6.21
N VAL A 237 13.52 -6.31 -5.29
CA VAL A 237 13.64 -7.77 -5.30
C VAL A 237 12.33 -8.37 -4.85
N PHE A 238 11.70 -9.19 -5.70
CA PHE A 238 10.46 -9.89 -5.35
C PHE A 238 10.68 -11.37 -5.00
N ASP A 239 11.78 -11.96 -5.47
CA ASP A 239 12.13 -13.36 -5.20
C ASP A 239 13.64 -13.59 -5.40
N SER A 240 14.29 -14.33 -4.50
CA SER A 240 15.74 -14.59 -4.57
C SER A 240 16.10 -15.89 -3.86
N SER A 241 16.71 -16.82 -4.59
CA SER A 241 17.26 -18.04 -3.97
C SER A 241 18.47 -17.75 -3.09
N TYR A 242 19.22 -16.69 -3.40
CA TYR A 242 20.37 -16.26 -2.61
C TYR A 242 19.95 -15.80 -1.21
N GLN A 243 18.85 -15.05 -1.11
CA GLN A 243 18.29 -14.63 0.19
C GLN A 243 17.78 -15.82 1.02
N ARG A 244 17.32 -16.90 0.36
CA ARG A 244 16.95 -18.15 1.05
C ARG A 244 18.17 -19.01 1.43
N GLY A 245 19.33 -18.76 0.84
CA GLY A 245 20.57 -19.49 1.12
C GLY A 245 20.69 -20.85 0.41
N GLU A 246 19.74 -21.22 -0.46
CA GLU A 246 19.79 -22.49 -1.19
C GLU A 246 19.26 -22.37 -2.64
N PRO A 247 19.80 -23.16 -3.58
CA PRO A 247 19.28 -23.23 -4.94
C PRO A 247 17.85 -23.74 -4.99
N ALA A 248 17.08 -23.26 -5.97
CA ALA A 248 15.73 -23.72 -6.24
C ALA A 248 15.69 -24.72 -7.40
N THR A 249 14.69 -25.60 -7.37
CA THR A 249 14.43 -26.59 -8.42
C THR A 249 13.09 -26.30 -9.07
N PHE A 250 13.06 -26.18 -10.39
CA PHE A 250 11.84 -25.88 -11.14
C PHE A 250 11.66 -26.84 -12.32
N PRO A 251 10.47 -27.45 -12.47
CA PRO A 251 10.07 -28.03 -13.75
C PRO A 251 9.78 -26.90 -14.74
N LEU A 252 10.47 -26.88 -15.89
CA LEU A 252 10.34 -25.79 -16.87
C LEU A 252 8.94 -25.68 -17.49
N ALA A 253 8.12 -26.72 -17.38
CA ALA A 253 6.72 -26.70 -17.80
C ALA A 253 5.80 -25.84 -16.89
N ASN A 254 6.20 -25.55 -15.65
CA ASN A 254 5.36 -24.87 -14.65
C ASN A 254 5.88 -23.48 -14.25
N VAL A 255 6.82 -22.93 -15.03
CA VAL A 255 7.32 -21.56 -14.83
C VAL A 255 6.77 -20.63 -15.92
N VAL A 256 7.00 -19.32 -15.76
CA VAL A 256 6.55 -18.34 -16.77
C VAL A 256 7.20 -18.59 -18.12
N PRO A 257 6.53 -18.29 -19.25
CA PRO A 257 7.04 -18.60 -20.59
C PRO A 257 8.45 -18.09 -20.88
N GLY A 258 8.80 -16.90 -20.39
CA GLY A 258 10.15 -16.34 -20.56
C GLY A 258 11.25 -17.13 -19.85
N TRP A 259 10.93 -17.78 -18.73
CA TRP A 259 11.86 -18.70 -18.06
C TRP A 259 11.99 -20.01 -18.85
N THR A 260 10.88 -20.60 -19.27
CA THR A 260 10.88 -21.82 -20.09
C THR A 260 11.72 -21.62 -21.35
N GLU A 261 11.53 -20.51 -22.05
CA GLU A 261 12.33 -20.16 -23.24
C GLU A 261 13.80 -19.87 -22.87
N GLY A 262 14.04 -18.95 -21.94
CA GLY A 262 15.39 -18.46 -21.63
C GLY A 262 16.34 -19.55 -21.11
N LEU A 263 15.85 -20.45 -20.27
CA LEU A 263 16.67 -21.53 -19.72
C LEU A 263 17.09 -22.57 -20.76
N GLN A 264 16.31 -22.78 -21.82
CA GLN A 264 16.70 -23.64 -22.94
C GLN A 264 17.86 -23.06 -23.76
N LEU A 265 18.13 -21.75 -23.64
CA LEU A 265 19.28 -21.10 -24.28
C LEU A 265 20.58 -21.29 -23.47
N MET A 266 20.46 -21.58 -22.17
CA MET A 266 21.56 -21.65 -21.21
C MET A 266 22.23 -23.02 -21.19
N PRO A 267 23.52 -23.13 -21.53
CA PRO A 267 24.30 -24.31 -21.16
C PRO A 267 24.40 -24.41 -19.63
N VAL A 268 24.37 -25.61 -19.07
CA VAL A 268 24.64 -25.81 -17.64
C VAL A 268 25.99 -25.20 -17.25
N GLY A 269 26.03 -24.55 -16.09
CA GLY A 269 27.16 -23.78 -15.55
C GLY A 269 27.13 -22.28 -15.91
N SER A 270 26.26 -21.87 -16.82
CA SER A 270 26.16 -20.48 -17.25
C SER A 270 25.42 -19.59 -16.25
N LYS A 271 25.68 -18.29 -16.35
CA LYS A 271 24.91 -17.24 -15.68
C LYS A 271 24.43 -16.21 -16.70
N TYR A 272 23.12 -16.02 -16.79
CA TYR A 272 22.48 -15.12 -17.75
C TYR A 272 21.70 -14.05 -16.98
N ARG A 273 21.57 -12.88 -17.59
CA ARG A 273 20.56 -11.89 -17.23
C ARG A 273 19.44 -11.95 -18.24
N PHE A 274 18.20 -11.97 -17.78
CA PHE A 274 16.99 -11.91 -18.60
C PHE A 274 16.21 -10.63 -18.30
N TRP A 275 15.63 -10.05 -19.34
CA TRP A 275 14.58 -9.04 -19.24
C TRP A 275 13.35 -9.58 -19.95
N ILE A 276 12.33 -9.88 -19.16
CA ILE A 276 11.16 -10.64 -19.57
C ILE A 276 9.99 -9.66 -19.68
N PRO A 277 9.45 -9.39 -20.89
CA PRO A 277 8.25 -8.58 -21.05
C PRO A 277 7.06 -9.23 -20.34
N ALA A 278 6.08 -8.43 -19.93
CA ALA A 278 4.92 -8.92 -19.18
C ALA A 278 4.16 -10.06 -19.88
N SER A 279 4.10 -10.05 -21.22
CA SER A 279 3.48 -11.11 -22.04
C SER A 279 4.14 -12.48 -21.92
N LEU A 280 5.40 -12.53 -21.47
CA LEU A 280 6.16 -13.76 -21.19
C LEU A 280 6.32 -14.00 -19.68
N ALA A 281 5.61 -13.23 -18.85
CA ALA A 281 5.63 -13.25 -17.39
C ALA A 281 4.20 -13.37 -16.82
N TYR A 282 3.78 -12.41 -15.97
CA TYR A 282 2.47 -12.43 -15.28
C TYR A 282 1.39 -11.55 -15.93
N GLY A 283 1.69 -10.95 -17.09
CA GLY A 283 0.72 -10.23 -17.92
C GLY A 283 -0.01 -9.07 -17.24
N GLN A 284 -1.21 -8.76 -17.75
CA GLN A 284 -2.05 -7.63 -17.33
C GLN A 284 -2.53 -7.70 -15.88
N ALA A 285 -2.55 -8.90 -15.29
CA ALA A 285 -3.01 -9.09 -13.92
C ALA A 285 -1.89 -8.92 -12.90
N GLY A 286 -0.64 -9.25 -13.25
CA GLY A 286 0.43 -9.39 -12.27
C GLY A 286 0.19 -10.59 -11.33
N THR A 287 0.72 -10.55 -10.12
CA THR A 287 0.46 -11.55 -9.09
C THR A 287 -0.61 -11.08 -8.10
N PRO A 288 -1.71 -11.83 -7.90
CA PRO A 288 -2.76 -11.44 -6.95
C PRO A 288 -2.21 -11.28 -5.52
N GLY A 289 -2.31 -10.06 -4.97
CA GLY A 289 -1.77 -9.74 -3.64
C GLY A 289 -0.25 -9.85 -3.51
N GLY A 290 0.46 -10.05 -4.62
CA GLY A 290 1.90 -10.21 -4.66
C GLY A 290 2.63 -8.93 -5.07
N PRO A 291 3.97 -8.95 -5.02
CA PRO A 291 4.82 -7.79 -5.31
C PRO A 291 4.88 -7.43 -6.80
N ILE A 292 4.36 -8.27 -7.71
CA ILE A 292 4.44 -8.05 -9.15
C ILE A 292 3.15 -7.40 -9.63
N GLY A 293 3.24 -6.12 -9.96
CA GLY A 293 2.11 -5.35 -10.49
C GLY A 293 1.69 -5.75 -11.90
N PRO A 294 0.55 -5.23 -12.38
CA PRO A 294 0.03 -5.48 -13.72
C PRO A 294 1.01 -4.99 -14.79
N ASP A 295 1.15 -5.77 -15.87
CA ASP A 295 2.01 -5.48 -17.02
C ASP A 295 3.49 -5.19 -16.68
N ALA A 296 3.97 -5.69 -15.55
CA ALA A 296 5.36 -5.50 -15.14
C ALA A 296 6.35 -6.27 -16.03
N THR A 297 7.39 -5.58 -16.50
CA THR A 297 8.59 -6.21 -17.07
C THR A 297 9.50 -6.66 -15.94
N LEU A 298 10.02 -7.89 -16.03
CA LEU A 298 10.84 -8.48 -14.98
C LEU A 298 12.30 -8.60 -15.40
N THR A 299 13.21 -8.39 -14.45
CA THR A 299 14.64 -8.69 -14.63
C THR A 299 14.98 -9.91 -13.79
N PHE A 300 15.72 -10.85 -14.37
CA PHE A 300 16.25 -12.00 -13.63
C PHE A 300 17.73 -12.16 -13.88
N ASP A 301 18.51 -12.37 -12.82
CA ASP A 301 19.82 -13.00 -12.94
C ASP A 301 19.67 -14.47 -12.59
N VAL A 302 20.06 -15.36 -13.48
CA VAL A 302 19.90 -16.81 -13.30
C VAL A 302 21.22 -17.51 -13.55
N GLU A 303 21.61 -18.37 -12.63
CA GLU A 303 22.74 -19.30 -12.72
C GLU A 303 22.19 -20.72 -12.82
N LEU A 304 22.42 -21.35 -13.98
CA LEU A 304 21.96 -22.72 -14.22
C LEU A 304 22.99 -23.70 -13.66
N ILE A 305 22.65 -24.35 -12.55
CA ILE A 305 23.54 -25.27 -11.84
C ILE A 305 23.52 -26.65 -12.48
N GLY A 306 22.34 -27.13 -12.89
CA GLY A 306 22.20 -28.46 -13.48
C GLY A 306 20.78 -28.81 -13.91
N ILE A 307 20.67 -29.96 -14.56
CA ILE A 307 19.40 -30.60 -14.93
C ILE A 307 19.19 -31.77 -13.98
N VAL A 308 18.04 -31.80 -13.31
CA VAL A 308 17.64 -32.89 -12.41
C VAL A 308 17.14 -34.05 -13.28
N LYS A 309 17.65 -35.25 -13.00
CA LYS A 309 17.28 -36.50 -13.69
C LYS A 309 16.17 -37.22 -12.96
#